data_AF-A0A8X6KTB4-F1
#
_entry.id   AF-A0A8X6KTB4-F1
#
_cell.length_a   1.000
_cell.length_b   1.000
_cell.length_c   1.000
_cell.angle_alpha   90.00
_cell.angle_beta   90.00
_cell.angle_gamma   90.00
#
_symmetry.space_group_name_H-M   'P 1'
#
loop_
_entity.id
_entity.type
_entity.pdbx_description
1 polymer ?
#
loop_
_entity_poly.entity_id
_entity_poly.type
_entity_poly.pdbx_seq_one_letter_code
_entity_poly.pdbx_strand_id
1 'polypeptide(L)'
;MLKHIAAFHGRSRIGNRDVVGFGINGEYSYIDRVDYPMPAIRFRENTAESKALREKEKGDWKKMTLEEKKALYRHSFCLTFSEQRAPTGDWKYMIGGTLAFAGLMLWAFYLLKKF
;
A
#
# COMPACT_ATOMS: atom_id res chain seq x y z
N MET A 1 20.79 12.13 -23.09
CA MET A 1 20.66 13.02 -21.91
C MET A 1 19.45 12.69 -21.02
N LEU A 2 18.30 12.26 -21.55
CA LEU A 2 17.07 12.02 -20.76
C LEU A 2 16.98 10.68 -19.99
N LYS A 3 17.78 9.66 -20.34
CA LYS A 3 17.71 8.33 -19.70
C LYS A 3 18.14 8.33 -18.22
N HIS A 4 19.11 9.17 -17.84
CA HIS A 4 19.58 9.26 -16.45
C HIS A 4 18.60 9.98 -15.53
N ILE A 5 17.86 10.99 -16.02
CA ILE A 5 16.84 11.71 -15.23
C ILE A 5 15.63 10.79 -14.97
N ALA A 6 15.24 9.95 -15.93
CA ALA A 6 14.17 8.97 -15.74
C ALA A 6 14.49 7.91 -14.67
N ALA A 7 15.77 7.61 -14.43
CA ALA A 7 16.22 6.72 -13.36
C ALA A 7 16.13 7.37 -11.97
N PHE A 8 16.24 8.71 -11.88
CA PHE A 8 16.29 9.44 -10.62
C PHE A 8 14.96 9.41 -9.83
N HIS A 9 13.83 9.30 -10.53
CA HIS A 9 12.49 9.31 -9.93
C HIS A 9 11.81 7.93 -9.92
N GLY A 10 12.57 6.86 -10.18
CA GLY A 10 12.05 5.48 -10.09
C GLY A 10 11.11 5.06 -11.22
N ARG A 11 11.03 5.80 -12.34
CA ARG A 11 10.10 5.50 -13.44
C ARG A 11 10.37 4.14 -14.10
N SER A 12 11.60 3.64 -14.05
CA SER A 12 11.92 2.30 -14.56
C SER A 12 11.33 1.16 -13.71
N ARG A 13 10.92 1.44 -12.46
CA ARG A 13 10.42 0.43 -11.49
C ARG A 13 8.90 0.25 -11.53
N ILE A 14 8.18 1.14 -12.20
CA ILE A 14 6.71 1.13 -12.17
C ILE A 14 6.09 0.21 -13.22
N GLY A 15 6.90 -0.37 -14.12
CA GLY A 15 6.42 -1.22 -15.21
C GLY A 15 5.54 -0.43 -16.18
N ASN A 16 4.37 -0.97 -16.52
CA ASN A 16 3.41 -0.33 -17.42
C ASN A 16 2.29 0.45 -16.69
N ARG A 17 2.44 0.68 -15.37
CA ARG A 17 1.44 1.39 -14.56
C ARG A 17 1.31 2.85 -14.97
N ASP A 18 0.08 3.35 -14.86
CA ASP A 18 -0.21 4.75 -15.16
C ASP A 18 0.37 5.67 -14.10
N VAL A 19 1.05 6.72 -14.54
CA VAL A 19 1.41 7.88 -13.73
C VAL A 19 0.22 8.83 -13.73
N VAL A 20 -0.31 9.12 -12.54
CA VAL A 20 -1.54 9.91 -12.34
C VAL A 20 -1.31 11.17 -11.49
N GLY A 21 -0.13 11.34 -10.91
CA GLY A 21 0.20 12.51 -10.09
C GLY A 21 1.70 12.73 -9.95
N PHE A 22 2.06 13.78 -9.22
CA PHE A 22 3.46 14.15 -8.99
C PHE A 22 4.19 13.20 -8.02
N GLY A 23 3.48 12.67 -7.02
CA GLY A 23 4.11 11.83 -6.00
C GLY A 23 4.80 12.60 -4.88
N ILE A 24 5.39 11.87 -3.94
CA ILE A 24 6.21 12.44 -2.87
C ILE A 24 7.56 12.79 -3.47
N ASN A 25 7.95 14.07 -3.42
CA ASN A 25 9.22 14.58 -3.97
C ASN A 25 9.45 14.24 -5.46
N GLY A 26 8.37 14.10 -6.24
CA GLY A 26 8.45 13.76 -7.67
C GLY A 26 8.72 12.28 -7.94
N GLU A 27 8.73 11.41 -6.91
CA GLU A 27 8.95 9.98 -7.09
C GLU A 27 7.69 9.27 -7.60
N TYR A 28 7.88 8.39 -8.60
CA TYR A 28 6.82 7.53 -9.12
C TYR A 28 6.61 6.31 -8.21
N SER A 29 6.10 6.56 -7.01
CA SER A 29 5.81 5.53 -6.01
C SER A 29 4.33 5.42 -5.70
N TYR A 30 3.92 4.20 -5.34
CA TYR A 30 2.59 3.92 -4.81
C TYR A 30 2.69 3.77 -3.29
N ILE A 31 1.81 4.43 -2.55
CA ILE A 31 1.72 4.29 -1.10
C ILE A 31 0.28 4.44 -0.63
N ASP A 32 -0.14 3.55 0.26
CA ASP A 32 -1.42 3.60 0.95
C ASP A 32 -1.27 4.42 2.23
N ARG A 33 -1.61 5.72 2.17
CA ARG A 33 -1.55 6.63 3.31
C ARG A 33 -2.80 7.49 3.40
N VAL A 34 -3.32 7.62 4.61
CA VAL A 34 -4.53 8.41 4.88
C VAL A 34 -4.29 9.90 4.66
N ASP A 35 -3.09 10.39 4.99
CA ASP A 35 -2.65 11.78 4.77
C ASP A 35 -2.18 12.04 3.33
N TYR A 36 -2.00 10.98 2.54
CA TYR A 36 -1.60 11.07 1.13
C TYR A 36 -2.52 10.20 0.25
N PRO A 37 -3.77 10.64 0.03
CA PRO A 37 -4.82 9.80 -0.54
C PRO A 37 -4.67 9.55 -2.04
N MET A 38 -3.82 10.32 -2.72
CA MET A 38 -3.64 10.30 -4.18
C MET A 38 -2.18 10.00 -4.52
N PRO A 39 -1.79 8.72 -4.64
CA PRO A 39 -0.43 8.31 -4.98
C PRO A 39 -0.02 8.73 -6.40
N ALA A 40 1.29 8.71 -6.68
CA ALA A 40 1.86 9.15 -7.96
C ALA A 40 1.43 8.27 -9.14
N ILE A 41 1.22 6.98 -8.87
CA ILE A 41 0.90 5.94 -9.84
C ILE A 41 -0.33 5.16 -9.40
N ARG A 42 -0.96 4.41 -10.32
CA ARG A 42 -2.00 3.42 -9.95
C ARG A 42 -1.38 2.19 -9.28
N PHE A 43 -2.18 1.48 -8.49
CA PHE A 43 -1.75 0.26 -7.82
C PHE A 43 -1.37 -0.85 -8.80
N ARG A 44 -2.28 -1.22 -9.72
CA ARG A 44 -2.10 -2.35 -10.64
C ARG A 44 -1.56 -1.95 -12.00
N GLU A 45 -0.87 -2.89 -12.63
CA GLU A 45 -0.46 -2.83 -14.03
C GLU A 45 -1.64 -2.79 -15.00
N ASN A 46 -1.39 -2.25 -16.19
CA ASN A 46 -2.38 -2.12 -17.23
C ASN A 46 -2.58 -3.46 -17.96
N THR A 47 -3.76 -4.05 -17.80
CA THR A 47 -4.28 -5.20 -18.56
C THR A 47 -5.25 -4.75 -19.65
N ALA A 48 -5.58 -5.64 -20.61
CA ALA A 48 -6.56 -5.34 -21.66
C ALA A 48 -7.93 -4.94 -21.08
N GLU A 49 -8.39 -5.66 -20.06
CA GLU A 49 -9.64 -5.36 -19.35
C GLU A 49 -9.59 -3.99 -18.66
N SER A 50 -8.49 -3.69 -17.95
CA SER A 50 -8.34 -2.39 -17.30
C SER A 50 -8.38 -1.25 -18.32
N LYS A 51 -7.72 -1.40 -19.48
CA LYS A 51 -7.75 -0.40 -20.55
C LYS A 51 -9.14 -0.21 -21.14
N ALA A 52 -9.90 -1.28 -21.36
CA ALA A 52 -11.29 -1.17 -21.82
C ALA A 52 -12.16 -0.42 -20.80
N LEU A 53 -11.98 -0.74 -19.51
CA LEU A 53 -12.67 -0.06 -18.41
C LEU A 53 -12.25 1.41 -18.28
N ARG A 54 -10.98 1.72 -18.57
CA ARG A 54 -10.44 3.08 -18.61
C ARG A 54 -11.10 3.94 -19.68
N GLU A 55 -11.40 3.38 -20.85
CA GLU A 55 -12.13 4.10 -21.90
C GLU A 55 -13.58 4.36 -21.49
N LYS A 56 -14.24 3.41 -20.80
CA LYS A 56 -15.57 3.64 -20.22
C LYS A 56 -15.56 4.74 -19.16
N GLU A 57 -14.50 4.83 -18.34
CA GLU A 57 -14.39 5.85 -17.29
C GLU A 57 -14.44 7.29 -17.84
N LYS A 58 -14.02 7.51 -19.09
CA LYS A 58 -14.08 8.84 -19.74
C LYS A 58 -15.52 9.29 -20.04
N GLY A 59 -16.48 8.37 -20.04
CA GLY A 59 -17.90 8.63 -20.32
C GLY A 59 -18.76 8.88 -19.07
N ASP A 60 -20.07 8.66 -19.19
CA ASP A 60 -21.02 8.84 -18.10
C ASP A 60 -21.00 7.65 -17.12
N TRP A 61 -20.62 7.91 -15.87
CA TRP A 61 -20.54 6.93 -14.79
C TRP A 61 -21.91 6.38 -14.35
N LYS A 62 -23.03 7.01 -14.73
CA LYS A 62 -24.37 6.44 -14.50
C LYS A 62 -24.60 5.18 -15.31
N LYS A 63 -23.89 5.01 -16.44
CA LYS A 63 -23.98 3.83 -17.31
C LYS A 63 -23.08 2.68 -16.87
N MET A 64 -22.24 2.89 -15.86
CA MET A 64 -21.33 1.87 -15.34
C MET A 64 -22.00 1.06 -14.23
N THR A 65 -21.76 -0.25 -14.23
CA THR A 65 -22.22 -1.13 -13.16
C THR A 65 -21.45 -0.89 -11.86
N LEU A 66 -21.96 -1.42 -10.75
CA LEU A 66 -21.30 -1.30 -9.45
C LEU A 66 -19.96 -2.05 -9.44
N GLU A 67 -19.91 -3.20 -10.11
CA GLU A 67 -18.75 -4.07 -10.26
C GLU A 67 -17.66 -3.37 -11.05
N GLU A 68 -18.02 -2.70 -12.15
CA GLU A 68 -17.10 -1.90 -12.97
C GLU A 68 -16.46 -0.76 -12.15
N LYS A 69 -17.25 -0.07 -11.32
CA LYS A 69 -16.74 0.98 -10.43
C LYS A 69 -15.79 0.42 -9.38
N LYS A 70 -16.13 -0.72 -8.77
CA LYS A 70 -15.26 -1.42 -7.81
C LYS A 70 -13.97 -1.91 -8.48
N ALA A 71 -14.04 -2.40 -9.71
CA ALA A 71 -12.88 -2.83 -10.48
C ALA A 71 -11.94 -1.65 -10.81
N LEU A 72 -12.49 -0.50 -11.24
CA LEU A 72 -11.72 0.74 -11.40
C LEU A 72 -11.01 1.15 -10.11
N TYR A 73 -11.74 1.08 -8.99
CA TYR A 73 -11.19 1.41 -7.68
C TYR A 73 -10.03 0.47 -7.31
N ARG A 74 -10.21 -0.85 -7.42
CA ARG A 74 -9.18 -1.86 -7.08
C ARG A 74 -8.00 -1.91 -8.06
N HIS A 75 -8.17 -1.36 -9.27
CA HIS A 75 -7.07 -1.13 -10.20
C HIS A 75 -6.22 0.08 -9.75
N SER A 76 -6.88 1.14 -9.29
CA SER A 76 -6.23 2.37 -8.87
C SER A 76 -5.62 2.29 -7.47
N PHE A 77 -6.30 1.61 -6.55
CA PHE A 77 -5.94 1.53 -5.14
C PHE A 77 -5.87 0.09 -4.64
N CYS A 78 -4.90 -0.20 -3.78
CA CYS A 78 -4.78 -1.50 -3.11
C CYS A 78 -5.83 -1.62 -2.02
N LEU A 79 -5.86 -0.65 -1.10
CA LEU A 79 -6.68 -0.65 0.09
C LEU A 79 -7.73 0.46 0.09
N THR A 80 -8.89 0.18 0.70
CA THR A 80 -9.82 1.23 1.10
C THR A 80 -9.34 1.91 2.39
N PHE A 81 -9.87 3.09 2.71
CA PHE A 81 -9.59 3.72 4.01
C PHE A 81 -10.07 2.89 5.21
N SER A 82 -11.13 2.10 5.04
CA SER A 82 -11.57 1.17 6.09
C SER A 82 -10.58 0.04 6.30
N GLU A 83 -9.99 -0.48 5.22
CA GLU A 83 -8.95 -1.52 5.28
C GLU A 83 -7.64 -0.97 5.87
N GLN A 84 -7.21 0.23 5.46
CA GLN A 84 -6.01 0.87 6.01
C GLN A 84 -6.12 1.15 7.52
N ARG A 85 -7.33 1.45 8.01
CA ARG A 85 -7.58 1.76 9.43
C ARG A 85 -8.00 0.53 10.25
N ALA A 86 -8.03 -0.66 9.64
CA ALA A 86 -8.42 -1.87 10.35
C ALA A 86 -7.37 -2.20 11.44
N PRO A 87 -7.81 -2.53 12.67
CA PRO A 87 -6.88 -2.91 13.73
C PRO A 87 -6.21 -4.26 13.43
N THR A 88 -4.88 -4.31 13.44
CA THR A 88 -4.09 -5.52 13.16
C THR A 88 -3.94 -6.42 14.39
N GLY A 89 -4.00 -5.84 15.59
CA GLY A 89 -3.78 -6.56 16.85
C GLY A 89 -2.31 -6.71 17.25
N ASP A 90 -1.39 -6.01 16.58
CA ASP A 90 0.07 -6.10 16.83
C ASP A 90 0.46 -5.84 18.29
N TRP A 91 -0.29 -4.98 18.98
CA TRP A 91 -0.11 -4.69 20.40
C TRP A 91 -0.15 -5.94 21.28
N LYS A 92 -0.93 -6.96 20.91
CA LYS A 92 -1.03 -8.23 21.66
C LYS A 92 0.28 -8.99 21.62
N TYR A 93 0.91 -9.05 20.45
CA TYR A 93 2.22 -9.68 20.29
C TYR A 93 3.30 -8.92 21.06
N MET A 94 3.25 -7.58 21.04
CA MET A 94 4.21 -6.76 21.79
C MET A 94 4.09 -6.98 23.31
N ILE A 95 2.87 -6.98 23.85
CA ILE A 95 2.64 -7.24 25.28
C ILE A 95 3.04 -8.68 25.63
N GLY A 96 2.59 -9.66 24.84
CA GLY A 96 2.90 -11.07 25.07
C GLY A 96 4.40 -11.34 25.06
N GLY A 97 5.12 -10.83 24.07
CA GLY A 97 6.58 -10.93 23.97
C GLY A 97 7.27 -10.27 25.15
N THR A 98 6.87 -9.05 25.51
CA THR A 98 7.45 -8.32 26.66
C THR A 98 7.29 -9.09 27.96
N LEU A 99 6.10 -9.62 28.23
CA LEU A 99 5.83 -10.41 29.44
C LEU A 99 6.58 -11.74 29.44
N ALA A 100 6.70 -12.41 28.29
CA ALA A 100 7.47 -13.65 28.17
C ALA A 100 8.96 -13.41 28.47
N PHE A 101 9.57 -12.37 27.90
CA PHE A 101 10.95 -12.00 28.20
C PHE A 101 11.15 -11.61 29.68
N ALA A 102 10.23 -10.85 30.26
CA ALA A 102 10.29 -10.52 31.69
C ALA A 102 10.22 -11.78 32.57
N GLY A 103 9.34 -12.72 32.24
CA GLY A 103 9.23 -14.00 32.94
C GLY A 103 10.52 -14.83 32.85
N LEU A 104 11.13 -14.91 31.66
CA LEU A 104 12.40 -15.59 31.46
C LEU A 104 13.54 -14.96 32.28
N MET A 105 13.59 -13.63 32.35
CA MET A 105 14.60 -12.92 33.15
C MET A 105 14.46 -13.18 34.64
N LEU A 106 13.21 -13.19 35.16
CA LEU A 106 12.96 -13.53 36.56
C LEU A 106 13.36 -14.96 36.89
N TRP A 107 13.05 -15.91 36.00
CA TRP A 107 13.47 -17.31 36.14
C TRP A 107 15.00 -17.46 36.13
N ALA A 108 15.68 -16.80 35.18
CA ALA A 108 17.14 -16.82 35.11
C ALA A 108 17.77 -16.26 36.40
N PHE A 109 17.26 -15.13 36.91
CA PHE A 109 17.72 -14.54 38.16
C PHE A 109 17.52 -15.48 39.35
N TYR A 110 16.36 -16.13 39.46
CA TYR A 110 16.09 -17.10 40.51
C TYR A 110 17.07 -18.28 40.48
N LEU A 111 17.35 -18.83 39.29
CA LEU A 111 18.27 -19.94 39.13
C LEU A 111 19.71 -19.56 39.50
N LEU A 112 20.18 -18.39 39.07
CA LEU A 112 21.51 -17.85 39.44
C LEU A 112 21.67 -17.58 40.93
N LYS A 113 20.57 -17.33 41.65
CA LYS A 113 20.61 -17.13 43.10
C LYS A 113 20.55 -18.46 43.87
N LYS A 114 19.91 -19.48 43.29
CA LYS A 114 19.68 -20.77 43.93
C LYS A 114 20.87 -21.72 43.80
N PHE A 115 21.55 -21.70 42.65
CA PHE A 115 22.71 -22.52 42.32
C PHE A 115 23.95 -21.64 42.17
#